data_AF-A0A6A0A8R7-F1
#
_entry.id   AF-A0A6A0A8R7-F1
#
_cell.length_a   1.000
_cell.length_b   1.000
_cell.length_c   1.000
_cell.angle_alpha   90.00
_cell.angle_beta   90.00
_cell.angle_gamma   90.00
#
_symmetry.space_group_name_H-M   'P 1'
#
loop_
_entity.id
_entity.type
_entity.pdbx_description
1 polymer ?
#
loop_
_entity_poly.entity_id
_entity_poly.type
_entity_poly.pdbx_seq_one_letter_code
_entity_poly.pdbx_strand_id
1 'polypeptide(L)'
;MFSRYTACVTGCCRLCERQTPSGGLNGRPEKLQDVCYSWWCLSCLSILGRLHWIDQTALTRFILHCQDEDDGGISDRPEDMADVYHTFFGIAALSLMGYPGLQGVDPTWALPVSVVKRLKEAQEQQREVKTNLISADSC
;
A
#
# COMPACT_ATOMS: atom_id res chain seq x y z
N MET A 1 -1.84 34.87 -5.18
CA MET A 1 -2.35 33.77 -4.30
C MET A 1 -2.65 32.51 -5.12
N PHE A 2 -1.70 32.02 -5.94
CA PHE A 2 -1.87 30.83 -6.81
C PHE A 2 -0.50 30.19 -7.13
N SER A 3 0.29 29.81 -6.12
CA SER A 3 1.62 29.20 -6.37
C SER A 3 2.09 28.20 -5.30
N ARG A 4 1.17 27.64 -4.50
CA ARG A 4 1.53 26.60 -3.51
C ARG A 4 0.76 25.29 -3.66
N TYR A 5 -0.31 25.25 -4.47
CA TYR A 5 -1.11 24.03 -4.70
C TYR A 5 -0.66 23.23 -5.92
N THR A 6 -0.01 23.84 -6.91
CA THR A 6 0.38 23.14 -8.14
C THR A 6 1.44 22.07 -7.87
N ALA A 7 2.44 22.35 -7.03
CA ALA A 7 3.55 21.41 -6.77
C ALA A 7 3.11 20.10 -6.08
N CYS A 8 2.09 20.12 -5.21
CA CYS A 8 1.61 18.93 -4.52
C CYS A 8 0.87 17.98 -5.49
N VAL A 9 0.09 18.54 -6.42
CA VAL A 9 -0.59 17.75 -7.47
C VAL A 9 0.41 17.27 -8.53
N THR A 10 1.47 18.05 -8.84
CA THR A 10 2.56 17.63 -9.74
C THR A 10 3.41 16.49 -9.17
N GLY A 11 3.54 16.36 -7.85
CA GLY A 11 4.22 15.19 -7.25
C GLY A 11 3.42 13.90 -7.45
N CYS A 12 2.08 13.98 -7.33
CA CYS A 12 1.18 12.83 -7.46
C CYS A 12 1.15 12.26 -8.89
N CYS A 13 1.26 13.11 -9.92
CA CYS A 13 1.34 12.64 -11.31
C CYS A 13 2.63 11.85 -11.59
N ARG A 14 3.72 12.09 -10.84
CA ARG A 14 4.95 11.32 -11.01
C ARG A 14 4.86 9.88 -10.49
N LEU A 15 3.90 9.58 -9.62
CA LEU A 15 3.71 8.21 -9.12
C LEU A 15 3.04 7.32 -10.17
N CYS A 16 2.09 7.83 -10.96
CA CYS A 16 1.52 7.04 -12.05
C CYS A 16 2.50 6.83 -13.20
N GLU A 17 3.41 7.78 -13.45
CA GLU A 17 4.54 7.64 -14.39
C GLU A 17 5.59 6.60 -13.95
N ARG A 18 5.40 5.89 -12.82
CA ARG A 18 6.24 4.77 -12.43
C ARG A 18 5.84 3.47 -13.07
N GLN A 19 4.63 3.40 -13.64
CA GLN A 19 4.18 2.17 -14.28
C GLN A 19 4.93 1.99 -15.60
N THR A 20 5.68 0.90 -15.67
CA THR A 20 6.45 0.52 -16.86
C THR A 20 5.55 -0.21 -17.86
N PRO A 21 5.96 -0.37 -19.13
CA PRO A 21 5.22 -1.15 -20.12
C PRO A 21 4.98 -2.62 -19.72
N SER A 22 5.79 -3.16 -18.81
CA SER A 22 5.60 -4.49 -18.23
C SER A 22 4.40 -4.60 -17.29
N GLY A 23 3.81 -3.47 -16.88
CA GLY A 23 2.74 -3.37 -15.89
C GLY A 23 3.25 -3.09 -14.47
N GLY A 24 4.50 -3.45 -14.14
CA GLY A 24 5.10 -3.21 -12.83
C GLY A 24 5.53 -1.75 -12.59
N LEU A 25 5.66 -1.39 -11.32
CA LEU A 25 6.05 -0.04 -10.86
C LEU A 25 7.53 0.02 -10.49
N ASN A 26 8.19 1.14 -10.78
CA ASN A 26 9.57 1.39 -10.35
C ASN A 26 9.66 2.50 -9.29
N GLY A 27 10.72 2.48 -8.47
CA GLY A 27 10.90 3.50 -7.42
C GLY A 27 11.38 4.85 -7.94
N ARG A 28 11.98 4.88 -9.14
CA ARG A 28 12.52 6.08 -9.79
C ARG A 28 12.60 5.88 -11.31
N PRO A 29 12.65 6.95 -12.12
CA PRO A 29 12.84 6.84 -13.56
C PRO A 29 14.07 6.01 -13.90
N GLU A 30 14.01 5.29 -15.03
CA GLU A 30 15.12 4.49 -15.60
C GLU A 30 15.56 3.30 -14.75
N LYS A 31 14.89 3.01 -13.62
CA LYS A 31 15.07 1.76 -12.87
C LYS A 31 14.06 0.71 -13.32
N LEU A 32 14.47 -0.55 -13.25
CA LEU A 32 13.57 -1.69 -13.41
C LEU A 32 12.44 -1.67 -12.38
N GLN A 33 11.31 -2.25 -12.78
CA GLN A 33 10.17 -2.52 -11.93
C GLN A 33 10.51 -3.50 -10.81
N ASP A 34 9.78 -3.40 -9.71
CA ASP A 34 9.94 -4.24 -8.52
C ASP A 34 8.60 -4.28 -7.78
N VAL A 35 8.20 -5.49 -7.34
CA VAL A 35 6.91 -5.75 -6.68
C VAL A 35 6.69 -4.86 -5.46
N CYS A 36 7.71 -4.53 -4.66
CA CYS A 36 7.52 -3.73 -3.45
C CYS A 36 7.03 -2.31 -3.76
N TYR A 37 7.43 -1.74 -4.90
CA TYR A 37 6.94 -0.42 -5.33
C TYR A 37 5.48 -0.46 -5.76
N SER A 38 4.94 -1.64 -6.08
CA SER A 38 3.51 -1.81 -6.26
C SER A 38 2.77 -1.34 -5.02
N TRP A 39 3.16 -1.83 -3.83
CA TRP A 39 2.59 -1.36 -2.57
C TRP A 39 2.88 0.12 -2.29
N TRP A 40 4.15 0.55 -2.35
CA TRP A 40 4.52 1.90 -1.94
C TRP A 40 3.85 2.98 -2.81
N CYS A 41 3.79 2.77 -4.14
CA CYS A 41 3.13 3.70 -5.04
C CYS A 41 1.60 3.60 -4.95
N LEU A 42 1.02 2.38 -4.91
CA LEU A 42 -0.44 2.20 -4.80
C LEU A 42 -0.98 2.73 -3.47
N SER A 43 -0.30 2.51 -2.35
CA SER A 43 -0.74 3.00 -1.03
C SER A 43 -0.82 4.53 -1.01
N CYS A 44 0.19 5.21 -1.55
CA CYS A 44 0.19 6.66 -1.72
C CYS A 44 -0.98 7.11 -2.62
N LEU A 45 -1.16 6.47 -3.77
CA LEU A 45 -2.26 6.79 -4.69
C LEU A 45 -3.64 6.51 -4.09
N SER A 46 -3.77 5.49 -3.24
CA SER A 46 -5.00 5.19 -2.52
C SER A 46 -5.33 6.26 -1.51
N ILE A 47 -4.36 6.71 -0.72
CA ILE A 47 -4.54 7.82 0.25
C ILE A 47 -4.96 9.10 -0.48
N LEU A 48 -4.43 9.32 -1.68
CA LEU A 48 -4.77 10.48 -2.52
C LEU A 48 -6.09 10.31 -3.31
N GLY A 49 -6.73 9.14 -3.27
CA GLY A 49 -7.93 8.84 -4.04
C GLY A 49 -7.70 8.87 -5.56
N ARG A 50 -6.55 8.37 -6.02
CA ARG A 50 -6.10 8.36 -7.43
C ARG A 50 -5.65 6.98 -7.92
N LEU A 51 -6.13 5.89 -7.32
CA LEU A 51 -5.83 4.52 -7.78
C LEU A 51 -6.19 4.28 -9.25
N HIS A 52 -7.22 4.94 -9.76
CA HIS A 52 -7.66 4.82 -11.15
C HIS A 52 -6.67 5.36 -12.20
N TRP A 53 -5.57 6.00 -11.79
CA TRP A 53 -4.50 6.44 -12.71
C TRP A 53 -3.54 5.32 -13.10
N ILE A 54 -3.59 4.17 -12.42
CA ILE A 54 -2.76 3.00 -12.70
C ILE A 54 -3.60 1.95 -13.45
N ASP A 55 -2.98 1.30 -14.43
CA ASP A 55 -3.53 0.07 -14.99
C ASP A 55 -3.37 -1.07 -13.97
N GLN A 56 -4.42 -1.25 -13.16
CA GLN A 56 -4.48 -2.30 -12.13
C GLN A 56 -4.45 -3.71 -12.73
N THR A 57 -4.92 -3.89 -13.96
CA THR A 57 -4.95 -5.22 -14.60
C THR A 57 -3.53 -5.63 -15.02
N ALA A 58 -2.78 -4.71 -15.61
CA ALA A 58 -1.38 -4.94 -15.97
C ALA A 58 -0.52 -5.16 -14.72
N LEU A 59 -0.75 -4.38 -13.66
CA LEU A 59 -0.02 -4.51 -12.41
C LEU A 59 -0.32 -5.84 -11.68
N THR A 60 -1.60 -6.25 -11.66
CA THR A 60 -1.99 -7.56 -11.11
C THR A 60 -1.28 -8.70 -11.84
N ARG A 61 -1.24 -8.66 -13.18
CA ARG A 61 -0.50 -9.65 -13.98
C ARG A 61 0.99 -9.66 -13.66
N PHE A 62 1.60 -8.49 -13.49
CA PHE A 62 3.02 -8.39 -13.11
C PHE A 62 3.30 -9.05 -11.74
N ILE A 63 2.50 -8.74 -10.71
CA ILE A 63 2.69 -9.30 -9.36
C ILE A 63 2.54 -10.83 -9.37
N LEU A 64 1.51 -11.35 -10.05
CA LEU A 64 1.30 -12.80 -10.16
C LEU A 64 2.40 -13.49 -10.96
N HIS A 65 3.02 -12.80 -11.92
CA HIS A 65 4.16 -13.36 -12.66
C HIS A 65 5.45 -13.43 -11.84
N CYS A 66 5.51 -12.72 -10.70
CA CYS A 66 6.62 -12.81 -9.74
C CYS A 66 6.33 -13.85 -8.63
N GLN A 67 5.25 -14.62 -8.76
CA GLN A 67 4.93 -15.68 -7.81
C GLN A 67 5.77 -16.92 -8.13
N ASP A 68 6.32 -17.55 -7.10
CA ASP A 68 6.94 -18.87 -7.22
C ASP A 68 5.82 -19.93 -7.21
N GLU A 69 5.71 -20.72 -8.29
CA GLU A 69 4.67 -21.75 -8.44
C GLU A 69 5.00 -23.04 -7.67
N ASP A 70 6.28 -23.29 -7.38
CA ASP A 70 6.75 -24.54 -6.76
C ASP A 70 6.80 -24.39 -5.23
N ASP A 71 7.48 -23.35 -4.72
CA ASP A 71 7.71 -23.13 -3.29
C ASP A 71 6.78 -22.06 -2.69
N GLY A 72 6.08 -21.30 -3.53
CA GLY A 72 5.21 -20.20 -3.12
C GLY A 72 5.96 -18.93 -2.71
N GLY A 73 5.20 -17.88 -2.39
CA GLY A 73 5.75 -16.55 -2.15
C GLY A 73 5.89 -15.73 -3.43
N ILE A 74 6.37 -14.49 -3.28
CA ILE A 74 6.53 -13.52 -4.36
C ILE A 74 7.91 -12.90 -4.24
N SER A 75 8.61 -12.76 -5.36
CA SER A 75 9.92 -12.10 -5.50
C SER A 75 9.79 -10.64 -5.93
N ASP A 76 10.92 -9.92 -6.05
CA ASP A 76 10.93 -8.56 -6.61
C ASP A 76 10.62 -8.54 -8.11
N ARG A 77 11.04 -9.58 -8.85
CA ARG A 77 10.84 -9.74 -10.30
C ARG A 77 10.64 -11.22 -10.70
N PRO A 78 10.09 -11.49 -11.89
CA PRO A 78 9.95 -12.85 -12.38
C PRO A 78 11.30 -13.58 -12.39
N GLU A 79 11.29 -14.86 -12.02
CA GLU A 79 12.47 -15.75 -11.94
C GLU A 79 13.48 -15.44 -10.82
N ASP A 80 13.31 -14.34 -10.07
CA ASP A 80 14.09 -14.08 -8.86
C ASP A 80 13.54 -14.89 -7.66
N MET A 81 14.36 -15.04 -6.63
CA MET A 81 14.01 -15.82 -5.43
C MET A 81 12.96 -15.09 -4.58
N ALA A 82 11.87 -15.80 -4.24
CA ALA A 82 10.82 -15.26 -3.39
C ALA A 82 11.32 -14.98 -1.97
N ASP A 83 10.77 -13.93 -1.34
CA ASP A 83 11.04 -13.61 0.05
C ASP A 83 9.80 -13.09 0.78
N VAL A 84 9.88 -13.05 2.12
CA VAL A 84 8.76 -12.64 2.97
C VAL A 84 8.38 -11.16 2.75
N TYR A 85 9.34 -10.31 2.38
CA TYR A 85 9.14 -8.88 2.19
C TYR A 85 8.31 -8.62 0.93
N HIS A 86 8.72 -9.16 -0.22
CA HIS A 86 8.02 -9.03 -1.48
C HIS A 86 6.70 -9.81 -1.49
N THR A 87 6.64 -10.97 -0.82
CA THR A 87 5.38 -11.70 -0.59
C THR A 87 4.36 -10.82 0.13
N PHE A 88 4.75 -10.19 1.24
CA PHE A 88 3.84 -9.31 1.99
C PHE A 88 3.37 -8.13 1.15
N PHE A 89 4.28 -7.41 0.48
CA PHE A 89 3.91 -6.22 -0.29
C PHE A 89 3.15 -6.54 -1.58
N GLY A 90 3.45 -7.67 -2.23
CA GLY A 90 2.68 -8.16 -3.36
C GLY A 90 1.23 -8.46 -2.97
N ILE A 91 1.03 -9.21 -1.88
CA ILE A 91 -0.32 -9.51 -1.36
C ILE A 91 -1.04 -8.25 -0.91
N ALA A 92 -0.35 -7.32 -0.22
CA ALA A 92 -0.94 -6.06 0.22
C ALA A 92 -1.38 -5.19 -0.98
N ALA A 93 -0.57 -5.13 -2.05
CA ALA A 93 -0.92 -4.42 -3.28
C ALA A 93 -2.13 -5.06 -3.98
N LEU A 94 -2.16 -6.39 -4.10
CA LEU A 94 -3.31 -7.14 -4.64
C LEU A 94 -4.59 -6.89 -3.83
N SER A 95 -4.47 -6.91 -2.50
CA SER A 95 -5.57 -6.58 -1.57
C SER A 95 -6.09 -5.17 -1.81
N LEU A 96 -5.20 -4.18 -1.98
CA LEU A 96 -5.59 -2.79 -2.19
C LEU A 96 -6.29 -2.57 -3.55
N MET A 97 -5.94 -3.37 -4.56
CA MET A 97 -6.63 -3.40 -5.87
C MET A 97 -7.92 -4.22 -5.86
N GLY A 98 -8.30 -4.83 -4.74
CA GLY A 98 -9.52 -5.62 -4.62
C GLY A 98 -9.43 -7.02 -5.23
N TYR A 99 -8.25 -7.63 -5.25
CA TYR A 99 -8.07 -8.99 -5.75
C TYR A 99 -8.96 -9.99 -4.98
N PRO A 100 -9.69 -10.90 -5.67
CA PRO A 100 -10.64 -11.80 -5.04
C PRO A 100 -10.00 -12.67 -3.95
N GLY A 101 -10.72 -12.87 -2.85
CA GLY A 101 -10.27 -13.72 -1.74
C GLY A 101 -9.32 -13.04 -0.74
N LEU A 102 -8.87 -11.82 -1.01
CA LEU A 102 -8.07 -11.03 -0.07
C LEU A 102 -8.93 -10.07 0.75
N GLN A 103 -8.62 -9.96 2.04
CA GLN A 103 -9.23 -8.93 2.90
C GLN A 103 -8.65 -7.56 2.57
N GLY A 104 -9.45 -6.51 2.68
CA GLY A 104 -8.97 -5.14 2.48
C GLY A 104 -7.89 -4.75 3.48
N VAL A 105 -6.86 -4.07 2.98
CA VAL A 105 -5.74 -3.53 3.76
C VAL A 105 -5.85 -2.00 3.86
N ASP A 106 -5.51 -1.45 5.02
CA ASP A 106 -5.39 -0.01 5.21
C ASP A 106 -4.07 0.49 4.59
N PRO A 107 -4.10 1.42 3.62
CA PRO A 107 -2.91 1.88 2.91
C PRO A 107 -1.96 2.71 3.79
N THR A 108 -2.41 3.20 4.95
CA THR A 108 -1.58 3.99 5.88
C THR A 108 -0.87 3.09 6.88
N TRP A 109 -1.55 2.07 7.37
CA TRP A 109 -1.03 1.16 8.40
C TRP A 109 -0.37 -0.10 7.86
N ALA A 110 -0.61 -0.44 6.58
CA ALA A 110 -0.24 -1.73 6.00
C ALA A 110 -0.78 -2.92 6.81
N LEU A 111 -1.98 -2.77 7.38
CA LEU A 111 -2.65 -3.80 8.19
C LEU A 111 -4.06 -4.07 7.67
N PRO A 112 -4.63 -5.26 7.90
CA PRO A 112 -6.02 -5.52 7.56
C PRO A 112 -6.94 -4.47 8.20
N VAL A 113 -7.94 -3.98 7.46
CA VAL A 113 -8.86 -2.94 7.93
C VAL A 113 -9.56 -3.35 9.24
N SER A 114 -9.85 -4.64 9.41
CA SER A 114 -10.41 -5.21 10.64
C SER A 114 -9.51 -5.03 11.86
N VAL A 115 -8.18 -5.16 11.68
CA VAL A 115 -7.19 -4.97 12.74
C VAL A 115 -7.06 -3.49 13.09
N VAL A 116 -6.98 -2.62 12.08
CA VAL A 116 -6.91 -1.17 12.29
C VAL A 116 -8.13 -0.65 13.06
N LYS A 117 -9.33 -1.15 12.74
CA LYS A 117 -10.55 -0.83 13.48
C LYS A 117 -10.43 -1.19 14.97
N ARG A 118 -10.00 -2.42 15.27
CA ARG A 118 -9.81 -2.89 16.65
C ARG A 118 -8.76 -2.07 17.40
N LEU A 119 -7.68 -1.67 16.73
CA LEU A 119 -6.63 -0.84 17.34
C LEU A 119 -7.16 0.56 17.69
N LYS A 120 -7.96 1.18 16.83
CA LYS A 120 -8.57 2.49 17.08
C LYS A 120 -9.53 2.43 18.27
N GLU A 121 -10.40 1.42 18.31
CA GLU A 121 -11.33 1.19 19.43
C GLU A 121 -10.58 1.00 20.76
N ALA A 122 -9.50 0.20 20.76
CA ALA A 122 -8.67 0.00 21.95
C ALA A 122 -7.98 1.30 22.40
N GLN A 123 -7.53 2.14 21.46
CA GLN A 123 -6.91 3.44 21.77
C GLN A 123 -7.91 4.43 22.38
N GLU A 124 -9.16 4.43 21.90
CA GLU A 124 -10.23 5.27 22.44
C GLU A 124 -10.57 4.87 23.89
N GLN A 125 -10.74 3.58 24.15
CA GLN A 125 -10.97 3.05 25.50
C GLN A 125 -9.85 3.45 26.48
N GLN A 126 -8.59 3.34 26.04
CA GLN A 126 -7.44 3.74 26.87
C GLN A 126 -7.40 5.25 27.15
N ARG A 127 -7.88 6.08 26.21
CA ARG A 127 -7.98 7.53 26.41
C ARG A 127 -9.07 7.86 27.42
N GLU A 128 -10.24 7.24 27.32
CA GLU A 128 -11.33 7.43 28.28
C GLU A 128 -10.91 7.06 29.71
N VAL A 129 -10.23 5.91 29.88
CA VAL A 129 -9.71 5.50 31.20
C VAL A 129 -8.73 6.53 31.75
N LYS A 130 -7.81 7.05 30.93
CA LYS A 130 -6.85 8.09 31.37
C LYS A 130 -7.53 9.41 31.72
N THR A 131 -8.51 9.85 30.95
CA THR A 131 -9.26 11.08 31.25
C THR A 131 -10.01 10.94 32.57
N ASN A 132 -10.64 9.79 32.82
CA ASN A 132 -11.36 9.53 34.07
C ASN A 132 -10.41 9.47 35.28
N LEU A 133 -9.21 8.89 35.13
CA LEU A 133 -8.19 8.89 36.19
C LEU A 133 -7.71 10.32 36.53
N ILE A 134 -7.40 11.14 35.54
CA ILE A 134 -6.99 12.55 35.77
C ILE A 134 -8.10 13.35 36.47
N SER A 135 -9.36 13.10 36.13
CA SER A 135 -10.50 13.75 36.81
C SER A 135 -10.70 13.30 38.26
N ALA A 136 -10.28 12.07 38.60
CA ALA A 136 -10.35 11.54 39.96
C ALA A 136 -9.21 12.06 40.86
N ASP A 137 -8.03 12.32 40.27
CA ASP A 137 -6.84 12.83 41.00
C ASP A 137 -6.85 14.35 41.22
N SER A 138 -7.85 15.07 40.69
CA SER A 138 -8.00 16.53 40.80
C SER A 138 -9.11 16.98 41.78
N CYS A 139 -9.71 16.04 42.52
CA CYS A 139 -10.60 16.29 43.66
C CYS A 139 -9.89 16.00 44.99
#